data_AF-A0A373N9S7-F1
#
_entry.id   AF-A0A373N9S7-F1
#
_cell.length_a   1.000
_cell.length_b   1.000
_cell.length_c   1.000
_cell.angle_alpha   90.00
_cell.angle_beta   90.00
_cell.angle_gamma   90.00
#
_symmetry.space_group_name_H-M   'P 1'
#
loop_
_entity.id
_entity.type
_entity.pdbx_description
1 polymer ?
#
loop_
_entity_poly.entity_id
_entity_poly.type
_entity_poly.pdbx_seq_one_letter_code
_entity_poly.pdbx_strand_id
1 'polypeptide(L)'
;MEQKLRCDISIGPNLQKLRHNYGISQEKLCAMLQRNGCDIGRTTYAKYENGELNVKISVLLGLKKIYNCSFDAFFEGIETE
;
A
#
# COMPACT_ATOMS: atom_id res chain seq x y z
N MET A 1 25.64 7.48 7.99
CA MET A 1 24.93 7.66 6.70
C MET A 1 24.03 6.46 6.54
N GLU A 2 22.73 6.60 6.79
CA GLU A 2 21.78 5.50 6.62
C GLU A 2 21.65 5.19 5.13
N GLN A 3 22.14 4.03 4.72
CA GLN A 3 21.85 3.48 3.39
C GLN A 3 20.38 3.06 3.38
N LYS A 4 19.49 4.01 3.12
CA LYS A 4 18.09 3.72 2.83
C LYS A 4 18.08 2.94 1.52
N LEU A 5 17.69 1.67 1.56
CA LEU A 5 17.40 0.90 0.34
C LEU A 5 16.48 1.78 -0.51
N ARG A 6 16.98 2.22 -1.68
CA ARG A 6 16.14 2.85 -2.68
C ARG A 6 15.12 1.79 -3.08
N CYS A 7 13.85 2.10 -2.90
CA CYS A 7 12.76 1.29 -3.42
C CYS A 7 12.92 1.27 -4.94
N ASP A 8 13.48 0.19 -5.47
CA ASP A 8 13.68 -0.02 -6.91
C ASP A 8 12.33 0.00 -7.66
N ILE A 9 11.26 -0.31 -6.93
CA ILE A 9 9.90 -0.45 -7.43
C ILE A 9 8.94 0.32 -6.52
N SER A 10 8.27 1.34 -7.04
CA SER A 10 7.26 2.11 -6.31
C SER A 10 5.85 1.62 -6.63
N ILE A 11 5.27 0.81 -5.74
CA ILE A 11 3.84 0.39 -5.82
C ILE A 11 2.86 1.45 -5.27
N GLY A 12 3.38 2.56 -4.72
CA GLY A 12 2.59 3.64 -4.14
C GLY A 12 1.49 4.21 -5.05
N PRO A 13 1.77 4.53 -6.33
CA PRO A 13 0.76 4.99 -7.27
C PRO A 13 -0.38 3.99 -7.47
N ASN A 14 -0.06 2.69 -7.49
CA ASN A 14 -1.05 1.63 -7.66
C ASN A 14 -1.93 1.48 -6.43
N LEU A 15 -1.35 1.60 -5.23
CA LEU A 15 -2.11 1.64 -3.98
C LEU A 15 -3.10 2.81 -3.94
N GLN A 16 -2.68 3.99 -4.41
CA GLN A 16 -3.54 5.16 -4.52
C GLN A 16 -4.66 4.93 -5.55
N LYS A 17 -4.35 4.39 -6.73
CA LYS A 17 -5.34 4.02 -7.75
C LYS A 17 -6.36 3.03 -7.20
N LEU A 18 -5.92 1.96 -6.54
CA LEU A 18 -6.80 0.97 -5.92
C LEU A 18 -7.70 1.61 -4.87
N ARG A 19 -7.14 2.48 -4.01
CA ARG A 19 -7.91 3.21 -3.01
C ARG A 19 -8.98 4.11 -3.64
N HIS A 20 -8.65 4.80 -4.73
CA HIS A 20 -9.57 5.66 -5.47
C HIS A 20 -10.65 4.83 -6.20
N ASN A 21 -10.27 3.72 -6.82
CA ASN A 21 -11.20 2.80 -7.48
C ASN A 21 -12.21 2.20 -6.49
N TYR A 22 -11.75 1.92 -5.27
CA TYR A 22 -12.62 1.44 -4.19
C TYR A 22 -13.45 2.56 -3.53
N GLY A 23 -13.17 3.83 -3.82
CA GLY A 23 -13.94 4.99 -3.33
C GLY A 23 -13.78 5.26 -1.83
N ILE A 24 -12.64 4.91 -1.23
CA ILE A 24 -12.42 5.06 0.23
C ILE A 24 -11.32 6.07 0.56
N SER A 25 -11.50 6.76 1.68
CA SER A 25 -10.47 7.64 2.25
C SER A 25 -9.37 6.85 2.93
N GLN A 26 -8.16 7.43 3.03
CA GLN A 26 -7.03 6.85 3.78
C GLN A 26 -7.42 6.46 5.21
N GLU A 27 -8.24 7.27 5.88
CA GLU A 27 -8.72 7.01 7.25
C GLU A 27 -9.56 5.74 7.34
N LYS A 28 -10.50 5.55 6.40
CA LYS A 28 -11.31 4.32 6.33
C LYS A 28 -10.41 3.11 6.09
N LEU A 29 -9.42 3.25 5.21
CA LEU A 29 -8.49 2.17 4.92
C LEU A 29 -7.63 1.79 6.14
N CYS A 30 -7.11 2.78 6.87
CA CYS A 30 -6.38 2.55 8.12
C CYS A 30 -7.25 1.81 9.14
N ALA A 31 -8.50 2.21 9.32
CA ALA A 31 -9.43 1.52 10.22
C ALA A 31 -9.67 0.06 9.79
N MET A 32 -9.76 -0.22 8.49
CA MET A 32 -9.90 -1.59 7.97
C MET A 32 -8.62 -2.42 8.13
N LEU A 33 -7.44 -1.81 7.96
CA LEU A 33 -6.15 -2.46 8.18
C LEU A 33 -5.94 -2.79 9.66
N GLN A 34 -6.29 -1.88 10.56
CA GLN A 34 -6.27 -2.11 12.02
C GLN A 34 -7.14 -3.30 12.41
N ARG A 35 -8.35 -3.41 11.84
CA ARG A 35 -9.25 -4.58 12.05
C ARG A 35 -8.67 -5.89 11.51
N ASN A 36 -7.77 -5.83 10.55
CA ASN A 36 -7.06 -7.00 10.01
C ASN A 36 -5.76 -7.31 10.77
N GLY A 37 -5.52 -6.67 11.93
CA GLY A 37 -4.32 -6.87 12.75
C GLY A 37 -3.09 -6.11 12.25
N CYS A 38 -3.26 -5.19 11.30
CA CYS A 38 -2.21 -4.27 10.85
C CYS A 38 -2.43 -2.89 11.45
N ASP A 39 -1.75 -2.59 12.56
CA ASP A 39 -1.77 -1.24 13.10
C ASP A 39 -0.96 -0.29 12.21
N ILE A 40 -1.67 0.62 11.54
CA ILE A 40 -1.07 1.57 10.60
C ILE A 40 -1.77 2.93 10.69
N GLY A 41 -0.96 3.96 10.94
CA GLY A 41 -1.44 5.34 10.93
C GLY A 41 -1.63 5.88 9.51
N ARG A 42 -2.54 6.86 9.37
CA ARG A 42 -2.80 7.59 8.12
C ARG A 42 -1.53 8.12 7.47
N THR A 43 -0.65 8.72 8.27
CA THR A 43 0.62 9.32 7.81
C THR A 43 1.59 8.27 7.28
N THR A 44 1.60 7.08 7.88
CA THR A 44 2.42 5.95 7.40
C THR A 44 1.88 5.42 6.08
N TYR A 45 0.56 5.30 5.95
CA TYR A 45 -0.06 4.87 4.70
C TYR A 45 0.15 5.89 3.56
N ALA A 46 0.06 7.20 3.86
CA ALA A 46 0.37 8.24 2.88
C ALA A 46 1.80 8.14 2.35
N LYS A 47 2.78 7.84 3.21
CA LYS A 47 4.16 7.59 2.80
C LYS A 47 4.31 6.37 1.88
N TYR A 48 3.47 5.34 2.06
CA TYR A 48 3.41 4.21 1.14
C TYR A 48 2.85 4.62 -0.22
N GLU A 49 1.76 5.39 -0.26
CA GLU A 49 1.19 5.92 -1.51
C GLU A 49 2.17 6.85 -2.25
N ASN A 50 2.96 7.63 -1.52
CA ASN A 50 3.99 8.51 -2.09
C ASN A 50 5.28 7.77 -2.51
N GLY A 51 5.42 6.47 -2.21
CA GLY A 51 6.66 5.72 -2.46
C GLY A 51 7.83 6.09 -1.55
N GLU A 52 7.59 6.84 -0.47
CA GLU A 52 8.61 7.26 0.49
C GLU A 52 9.03 6.14 1.45
N LEU A 53 8.19 5.11 1.61
CA LEU A 53 8.44 3.96 2.47
C LEU A 53 8.13 2.63 1.77
N ASN A 54 8.88 1.59 2.14
CA ASN A 54 8.61 0.22 1.73
C ASN A 54 7.35 -0.33 2.41
N VAL A 55 6.42 -0.83 1.60
CA VAL A 55 5.16 -1.40 2.09
C VAL A 55 5.42 -2.77 2.70
N LYS A 56 5.01 -2.96 3.95
CA LYS A 56 5.15 -4.26 4.62
C LYS A 56 4.23 -5.29 3.96
N ILE A 57 4.71 -6.54 3.87
CA ILE A 57 3.94 -7.68 3.34
C ILE A 57 2.62 -7.88 4.13
N SER A 58 2.63 -7.63 5.44
CA SER A 58 1.42 -7.69 6.28
C SER A 58 0.34 -6.71 5.81
N VAL A 59 0.74 -5.49 5.41
CA VAL A 59 -0.16 -4.48 4.86
C VAL A 59 -0.71 -4.94 3.51
N LEU A 60 0.13 -5.45 2.62
CA LEU A 60 -0.32 -6.01 1.32
C LEU A 60 -1.34 -7.13 1.50
N LEU A 61 -1.12 -8.04 2.46
CA LEU A 61 -2.07 -9.11 2.77
C LEU A 61 -3.40 -8.55 3.30
N GLY A 62 -3.34 -7.51 4.15
CA GLY A 62 -4.53 -6.80 4.65
C GLY A 62 -5.30 -6.12 3.51
N LEU A 63 -4.60 -5.41 2.62
CA LEU A 63 -5.19 -4.75 1.47
C LEU A 63 -5.84 -5.77 0.51
N LYS A 64 -5.17 -6.90 0.26
CA LYS A 64 -5.73 -8.00 -0.52
C LYS A 64 -7.07 -8.46 0.05
N LYS A 65 -7.16 -8.63 1.36
CA LYS A 65 -8.42 -9.03 2.04
C LYS A 65 -9.49 -7.95 1.95
N ILE A 66 -9.12 -6.68 2.09
CA ILE A 66 -10.05 -5.54 2.07
C ILE A 66 -10.63 -5.31 0.68
N TYR A 67 -9.75 -5.30 -0.34
CA TYR A 67 -10.12 -5.04 -1.72
C TYR A 67 -10.56 -6.30 -2.47
N ASN A 68 -10.38 -7.47 -1.86
CA ASN A 68 -10.63 -8.78 -2.47
C ASN A 68 -10.04 -8.91 -3.88
N CYS A 69 -8.83 -8.36 -4.07
CA CYS A 69 -8.12 -8.32 -5.35
C CYS A 69 -6.94 -9.31 -5.36
N SER A 70 -6.40 -9.57 -6.56
CA SER A 70 -5.15 -10.30 -6.72
C SER A 70 -3.95 -9.43 -6.36
N PHE A 71 -2.84 -10.05 -5.95
CA PHE A 71 -1.60 -9.30 -5.68
C PHE A 71 -1.09 -8.58 -6.92
N ASP A 72 -1.36 -9.11 -8.11
CA ASP A 72 -1.03 -8.54 -9.41
C ASP A 72 -1.46 -7.07 -9.55
N ALA A 73 -2.64 -6.71 -9.03
CA ALA A 73 -3.16 -5.35 -9.07
C ALA A 73 -2.29 -4.33 -8.32
N PHE A 74 -1.50 -4.76 -7.33
CA PHE A 74 -0.54 -3.86 -6.66
C PHE A 74 0.70 -3.60 -7.52
N PHE A 75 1.05 -4.53 -8.40
CA PHE A 75 2.22 -4.47 -9.29
C PHE A 75 1.85 -4.11 -10.73
N GLU A 76 0.59 -3.77 -11.00
CA GLU A 76 0.13 -3.41 -12.33
C GLU A 76 0.92 -2.22 -12.91
N GLY A 77 1.56 -2.41 -14.07
CA GLY A 77 2.41 -1.39 -14.69
C GLY A 77 3.79 -1.23 -14.04
N ILE A 78 4.18 -2.17 -13.17
CA ILE A 78 5.56 -2.32 -12.72
C ILE A 78 6.17 -3.46 -13.54
N GLU A 79 6.85 -3.09 -14.61
CA GLU A 79 7.70 -4.01 -15.36
C GLU A 79 9.10 -3.94 -14.77
N THR A 80 9.58 -5.09 -14.26
CA THR A 80 11.01 -5.29 -14.05
C THR A 80 11.57 -5.85 -15.34
N GLU A 81 12.50 -5.14 -15.98
CA GLU A 81 13.32 -5.69 -17.06
C GLU A 81 14.10 -6.93 -16.60
#